data_AF-A0A552F663-F1
#
_entry.id   AF-A0A552F663-F1
#
_cell.length_a   1.000
_cell.length_b   1.000
_cell.length_c   1.000
_cell.angle_alpha   90.00
_cell.angle_beta   90.00
_cell.angle_gamma   90.00
#
_symmetry.space_group_name_H-M   'P 1'
#
loop_
_entity.id
_entity.type
_entity.pdbx_description
1 polymer ?
#
loop_
_entity_poly.entity_id
_entity_poly.type
_entity_poly.pdbx_seq_one_letter_code
_entity_poly.pdbx_strand_id
1 'polypeptide(L)'
;MATILRPLSYQYQWLYDGISRLAALAVGGESRFRQLALEGLKIAKNDPILDLCCGAGQTTRYLVPLSDRCVGLDVSPRSLERASLAVPQAHYVEGLAEKMPFSAGEFAFVHTSAALHEMEPEQLEEILKEVYRVLRPGGIFALVDFHRPTNPLFWPSLALFLQLFETDTAWQFIDRDLIQSLQAIGFRDCQQKLYAGGSLQVIQAAK
;
A
#
# COMPACT_ATOMS: atom_id res chain seq x y z
N MET A 1 -11.55 -14.06 10.84
CA MET A 1 -11.95 -15.17 9.93
C MET A 1 -11.95 -14.67 8.49
N ALA A 2 -11.53 -15.48 7.50
CA ALA A 2 -11.58 -15.09 6.10
C ALA A 2 -13.03 -15.02 5.59
N THR A 3 -13.33 -13.97 4.85
CA THR A 3 -14.65 -13.60 4.36
C THR A 3 -15.09 -14.41 3.15
N ILE A 4 -16.40 -14.50 2.91
CA ILE A 4 -16.98 -15.43 1.91
C ILE A 4 -16.42 -15.21 0.49
N LEU A 5 -16.21 -13.97 0.06
CA LEU A 5 -15.75 -13.67 -1.31
C LEU A 5 -14.24 -13.51 -1.42
N ARG A 6 -13.52 -13.46 -0.29
CA ARG A 6 -12.08 -13.24 -0.25
C ARG A 6 -11.29 -14.37 -0.94
N PRO A 7 -11.48 -15.67 -0.63
CA PRO A 7 -10.72 -16.73 -1.31
C PRO A 7 -10.92 -16.71 -2.83
N LEU A 8 -12.13 -16.39 -3.28
CA LEU A 8 -12.46 -16.31 -4.70
C LEU A 8 -11.75 -15.15 -5.39
N SER A 9 -11.68 -13.96 -4.77
CA SER A 9 -10.99 -12.82 -5.36
C SER A 9 -9.49 -13.09 -5.54
N TYR A 10 -8.82 -13.68 -4.55
CA TYR A 10 -7.39 -14.04 -4.66
C TYR A 10 -7.12 -15.22 -5.59
N GLN A 11 -8.06 -16.16 -5.72
CA GLN A 11 -7.93 -17.27 -6.67
C GLN A 11 -7.97 -16.77 -8.13
N TYR A 12 -8.89 -15.84 -8.42
CA TYR A 12 -9.19 -15.35 -9.75
C TYR A 12 -8.78 -13.88 -9.92
N GLN A 13 -7.62 -13.65 -10.55
CA GLN A 13 -7.07 -12.29 -10.75
C GLN A 13 -8.05 -11.33 -11.43
N TRP A 14 -8.80 -11.79 -12.43
CA TRP A 14 -9.79 -10.97 -13.12
C TRP A 14 -10.90 -10.46 -12.20
N LEU A 15 -11.27 -11.24 -11.18
CA LEU A 15 -12.28 -10.87 -10.19
C LEU A 15 -11.71 -9.82 -9.23
N TYR A 16 -10.49 -10.05 -8.72
CA TYR A 16 -9.76 -9.07 -7.92
C TYR A 16 -9.61 -7.72 -8.66
N ASP A 17 -9.19 -7.75 -9.92
CA ASP A 17 -9.02 -6.55 -10.74
C ASP A 17 -10.37 -5.85 -10.98
N GLY A 18 -11.45 -6.62 -11.20
CA GLY A 18 -12.80 -6.09 -11.36
C GLY A 18 -13.31 -5.37 -10.10
N ILE A 19 -13.14 -5.99 -8.93
CA ILE A 19 -13.50 -5.40 -7.64
C ILE A 19 -12.68 -4.13 -7.38
N SER A 20 -11.36 -4.20 -7.60
CA SER A 20 -10.44 -3.07 -7.44
C SER A 20 -10.83 -1.89 -8.33
N ARG A 21 -11.18 -2.14 -9.60
CA ARG A 21 -11.64 -1.10 -10.53
C ARG A 21 -12.92 -0.44 -10.08
N LEU A 22 -13.89 -1.24 -9.63
CA LEU A 22 -15.17 -0.73 -9.14
C LEU A 22 -14.97 0.14 -7.89
N ALA A 23 -14.20 -0.34 -6.91
CA ALA A 23 -13.89 0.40 -5.70
C ALA A 23 -13.17 1.71 -6.01
N ALA A 24 -12.22 1.70 -6.95
CA ALA A 24 -11.45 2.87 -7.34
C ALA A 24 -12.29 3.97 -8.03
N LEU A 25 -13.52 3.69 -8.51
CA LEU A 25 -14.39 4.73 -9.08
C LEU A 25 -14.66 5.88 -8.10
N ALA A 26 -14.70 5.58 -6.79
CA ALA A 26 -14.90 6.58 -5.74
C ALA A 26 -13.81 7.68 -5.71
N VAL A 27 -12.66 7.41 -6.32
CA VAL A 27 -11.54 8.36 -6.46
C VAL A 27 -11.21 8.72 -7.90
N GLY A 28 -12.08 8.36 -8.86
CA GLY A 28 -11.88 8.67 -10.28
C GLY A 28 -11.21 7.55 -11.09
N GLY A 29 -11.22 6.32 -10.60
CA GLY A 29 -10.79 5.11 -11.31
C GLY A 29 -9.43 4.58 -10.88
N GLU A 30 -9.13 3.36 -11.34
CA GLU A 30 -7.94 2.59 -10.92
C GLU A 30 -6.63 3.33 -11.18
N SER A 31 -6.48 3.95 -12.35
CA SER A 31 -5.26 4.71 -12.68
C SER A 31 -5.00 5.85 -11.70
N ARG A 32 -6.05 6.58 -11.29
CA ARG A 32 -5.94 7.66 -10.32
C ARG A 32 -5.64 7.11 -8.93
N PHE A 33 -6.38 6.09 -8.50
CA PHE A 33 -6.15 5.42 -7.21
C PHE A 33 -4.68 5.04 -7.01
N ARG A 34 -4.06 4.40 -8.01
CA ARG A 34 -2.66 3.94 -7.95
C ARG A 34 -1.63 5.08 -7.93
N GLN A 35 -2.03 6.31 -8.26
CA GLN A 35 -1.16 7.48 -8.28
C GLN A 35 -1.41 8.43 -7.10
N LEU A 36 -2.49 8.27 -6.33
CA LEU A 36 -2.87 9.20 -5.25
C LEU A 36 -1.73 9.41 -4.24
N ALA A 37 -1.04 8.34 -3.83
CA ALA A 37 0.08 8.41 -2.90
C ALA A 37 1.34 9.07 -3.48
N LEU A 38 1.42 9.18 -4.81
CA LEU A 38 2.55 9.76 -5.55
C LEU A 38 2.34 11.26 -5.82
N GLU A 39 1.12 11.78 -5.64
CA GLU A 39 0.79 13.17 -5.94
C GLU A 39 1.65 14.15 -5.13
N GLY A 40 2.30 15.08 -5.85
CA GLY A 40 3.13 16.13 -5.25
C GLY A 40 4.55 15.67 -4.86
N LEU A 41 4.89 14.39 -5.00
CA LEU A 41 6.23 13.89 -4.72
C LEU A 41 7.18 14.15 -5.88
N LYS A 42 8.42 14.52 -5.56
CA LYS A 42 9.52 14.65 -6.51
C LYS A 42 10.44 13.45 -6.34
N ILE A 43 10.41 12.54 -7.30
CA ILE A 43 11.26 11.35 -7.33
C ILE A 43 12.26 11.50 -8.46
N ALA A 44 13.55 11.36 -8.18
CA ALA A 44 14.58 11.44 -9.20
C ALA A 44 14.69 10.12 -9.97
N LYS A 45 15.14 10.19 -11.24
CA LYS A 45 15.21 9.03 -12.14
C LYS A 45 16.08 7.86 -11.63
N ASN A 46 16.97 8.12 -10.68
CA ASN A 46 17.87 7.15 -10.08
C ASN A 46 17.60 6.90 -8.59
N ASP A 47 16.51 7.43 -8.03
CA ASP A 47 16.15 7.17 -6.64
C ASP A 47 15.74 5.69 -6.47
N PRO A 48 16.34 4.93 -5.54
CA PRO A 48 15.88 3.57 -5.26
C PRO A 48 14.48 3.58 -4.65
N ILE A 49 13.54 2.92 -5.31
CA ILE A 49 12.13 2.78 -4.93
C ILE A 49 11.86 1.36 -4.47
N LEU A 50 11.16 1.21 -3.35
CA LEU A 50 10.53 -0.04 -2.94
C LEU A 50 9.00 0.06 -3.08
N ASP A 51 8.39 -0.80 -3.88
CA ASP A 51 6.95 -1.09 -3.87
C ASP A 51 6.72 -2.25 -2.88
N LEU A 52 6.34 -1.90 -1.66
CA LEU A 52 6.09 -2.84 -0.56
C LEU A 52 4.69 -3.46 -0.70
N CYS A 53 4.62 -4.78 -0.62
CA CYS A 53 3.42 -5.57 -0.90
C CYS A 53 2.93 -5.32 -2.34
N CYS A 54 3.83 -5.47 -3.32
CA CYS A 54 3.60 -5.04 -4.70
C CYS A 54 2.53 -5.85 -5.45
N GLY A 55 2.12 -7.02 -4.92
CA GLY A 55 1.16 -7.90 -5.56
C GLY A 55 1.59 -8.26 -6.97
N ALA A 56 0.65 -8.16 -7.92
CA ALA A 56 0.90 -8.44 -9.34
C ALA A 56 1.46 -7.23 -10.11
N GLY A 57 2.02 -6.23 -9.41
CA GLY A 57 2.67 -5.08 -10.00
C GLY A 57 1.73 -3.94 -10.44
N GLN A 58 0.49 -3.91 -9.92
CA GLN A 58 -0.51 -2.92 -10.34
C GLN A 58 -0.11 -1.48 -10.04
N THR A 59 0.63 -1.24 -8.95
CA THR A 59 1.22 0.09 -8.67
C THR A 59 2.63 0.21 -9.24
N THR A 60 3.40 -0.88 -9.27
CA THR A 60 4.77 -0.92 -9.82
C THR A 60 4.84 -0.35 -11.24
N ARG A 61 3.84 -0.60 -12.09
CA ARG A 61 3.73 -0.01 -13.45
C ARG A 61 3.74 1.54 -13.49
N TYR A 62 3.36 2.20 -12.39
CA TYR A 62 3.37 3.67 -12.26
C TYR A 62 4.65 4.17 -11.58
N LEU A 63 5.41 3.29 -10.92
CA LEU A 63 6.68 3.60 -10.26
C LEU A 63 7.87 3.49 -11.23
N VAL A 64 7.90 2.48 -12.10
CA VAL A 64 9.00 2.28 -13.06
C VAL A 64 9.22 3.43 -14.06
N PRO A 65 8.21 4.25 -14.45
CA PRO A 65 8.49 5.45 -15.23
C PRO A 65 9.26 6.52 -14.43
N LEU A 66 9.03 6.59 -13.11
CA LEU A 66 9.60 7.61 -12.22
C LEU A 66 11.07 7.35 -11.89
N SER A 67 11.46 6.08 -11.77
CA SER A 67 12.85 5.68 -11.50
C SER A 67 13.22 4.38 -12.19
N ASP A 68 14.46 4.28 -12.64
CA ASP A 68 15.04 3.05 -13.21
C ASP A 68 15.45 2.04 -12.12
N ARG A 69 15.29 2.38 -10.83
CA ARG A 69 15.66 1.53 -9.68
C ARG A 69 14.43 1.17 -8.85
N CYS A 70 13.49 0.44 -9.45
CA CYS A 70 12.28 -0.02 -8.76
C CYS A 70 12.41 -1.49 -8.33
N VAL A 71 12.19 -1.75 -7.04
CA VAL A 71 12.10 -3.09 -6.46
C VAL A 71 10.69 -3.32 -5.95
N GLY A 72 10.05 -4.43 -6.31
CA GLY A 72 8.81 -4.90 -5.71
C GLY A 72 9.08 -5.99 -4.69
N LEU A 73 8.49 -5.89 -3.50
CA LEU A 73 8.53 -6.95 -2.48
C LEU A 73 7.12 -7.46 -2.22
N ASP A 74 6.95 -8.78 -2.26
CA ASP A 74 5.70 -9.45 -1.90
C ASP A 74 5.99 -10.84 -1.31
N VAL A 75 5.11 -11.33 -0.44
CA VAL A 75 5.24 -12.67 0.16
C VAL A 75 4.77 -13.78 -0.79
N SER A 76 4.00 -13.45 -1.83
CA SER A 76 3.38 -14.43 -2.72
C SER A 76 4.22 -14.66 -3.99
N PRO A 77 4.85 -15.84 -4.16
CA PRO A 77 5.60 -16.16 -5.37
C PRO A 77 4.74 -16.06 -6.64
N ARG A 78 3.45 -16.43 -6.54
CA ARG A 78 2.49 -16.36 -7.64
C ARG A 78 2.20 -14.92 -8.06
N SER A 79 2.12 -14.00 -7.11
CA SER A 79 1.96 -12.57 -7.40
C SER A 79 3.20 -12.01 -8.07
N LEU A 80 4.40 -12.35 -7.56
CA LEU A 80 5.67 -11.93 -8.13
C LEU A 80 5.90 -12.47 -9.55
N GLU A 81 5.52 -13.72 -9.83
CA GLU A 81 5.57 -14.27 -11.19
C GLU A 81 4.74 -13.40 -12.16
N ARG A 82 3.51 -13.06 -11.79
CA ARG A 82 2.64 -12.18 -12.58
C ARG A 82 3.21 -10.78 -12.74
N ALA A 83 3.76 -10.21 -11.66
CA ALA A 83 4.37 -8.89 -11.66
C ALA A 83 5.58 -8.84 -12.60
N SER A 84 6.42 -9.88 -12.60
CA SER A 84 7.58 -10.00 -13.47
C SER A 84 7.22 -10.04 -14.96
N LEU A 85 6.09 -10.66 -15.30
CA LEU A 85 5.56 -10.70 -16.65
C LEU A 85 4.90 -9.37 -17.05
N ALA A 86 4.18 -8.72 -16.12
CA ALA A 86 3.44 -7.49 -16.40
C ALA A 86 4.33 -6.24 -16.45
N VAL A 87 5.36 -6.18 -15.59
CA VAL A 87 6.26 -5.03 -15.43
C VAL A 87 7.71 -5.53 -15.31
N PRO A 88 8.32 -6.00 -16.40
CA PRO A 88 9.67 -6.58 -16.40
C PRO A 88 10.79 -5.55 -16.13
N GLN A 89 10.46 -4.26 -16.07
CA GLN A 89 11.42 -3.18 -15.76
C GLN A 89 11.78 -3.12 -14.28
N ALA A 90 10.97 -3.71 -13.40
CA ALA A 90 11.24 -3.77 -11.96
C ALA A 90 11.95 -5.07 -11.58
N HIS A 91 12.70 -5.02 -10.49
CA HIS A 91 13.23 -6.22 -9.83
C HIS A 91 12.25 -6.70 -8.75
N TYR A 92 12.07 -8.01 -8.59
CA TYR A 92 11.12 -8.56 -7.64
C TYR A 92 11.80 -9.46 -6.62
N VAL A 93 11.43 -9.30 -5.36
CA VAL A 93 12.01 -10.02 -4.23
C VAL A 93 10.89 -10.65 -3.41
N GLU A 94 10.97 -11.96 -3.20
CA GLU A 94 10.11 -12.66 -2.24
C GLU A 94 10.58 -12.35 -0.81
N GLY A 95 9.67 -11.89 0.03
CA GLY A 95 10.00 -11.57 1.41
C GLY A 95 8.81 -11.14 2.25
N LEU A 96 9.00 -11.18 3.56
CA LEU A 96 8.05 -10.68 4.54
C LEU A 96 8.21 -9.17 4.72
N ALA A 97 7.10 -8.45 4.84
CA ALA A 97 7.10 -7.00 5.00
C ALA A 97 7.67 -6.58 6.37
N GLU A 98 7.43 -7.38 7.41
CA GLU A 98 7.93 -7.17 8.77
C GLU A 98 9.41 -7.57 8.95
N LYS A 99 10.03 -8.14 7.91
CA LYS A 99 11.44 -8.56 7.93
C LYS A 99 12.04 -8.52 6.53
N MET A 100 12.30 -7.32 6.04
CA MET A 100 12.70 -7.12 4.65
C MET A 100 14.18 -7.51 4.44
N PRO A 101 14.54 -8.22 3.36
CA PRO A 101 15.91 -8.64 3.06
C PRO A 101 16.77 -7.51 2.46
N PHE A 102 16.58 -6.28 2.95
CA PHE A 102 17.26 -5.07 2.47
C PHE A 102 18.11 -4.44 3.56
N SER A 103 19.12 -3.69 3.15
CA SER A 103 19.99 -2.94 4.06
C SER A 103 19.26 -1.72 4.63
N ALA A 104 19.71 -1.26 5.81
CA ALA A 104 19.20 -0.01 6.36
C ALA A 104 19.62 1.16 5.44
N GLY A 105 18.71 2.10 5.18
CA GLY A 105 19.02 3.26 4.34
C GLY A 105 19.15 3.00 2.85
N GLU A 106 18.67 1.85 2.35
CA GLU A 106 18.79 1.45 0.96
C GLU A 106 17.87 2.23 0.01
N PHE A 107 16.67 2.60 0.47
CA PHE A 107 15.65 3.22 -0.38
C PHE A 107 15.50 4.73 -0.13
N ALA A 108 15.30 5.46 -1.22
CA ALA A 108 14.92 6.86 -1.20
C ALA A 108 13.40 7.03 -1.03
N PHE A 109 12.65 6.06 -1.53
CA PHE A 109 11.20 6.06 -1.52
C PHE A 109 10.65 4.67 -1.25
N VAL A 110 9.74 4.54 -0.30
CA VAL A 110 8.96 3.31 -0.07
C VAL A 110 7.49 3.65 -0.30
N HIS A 111 6.82 2.80 -1.07
CA HIS A 111 5.42 2.92 -1.41
C HIS A 111 4.66 1.66 -1.02
N THR A 112 3.41 1.77 -0.59
CA THR A 112 2.48 0.63 -0.50
C THR A 112 1.04 1.06 -0.80
N SER A 113 0.20 0.15 -1.30
CA SER A 113 -1.17 0.48 -1.73
C SER A 113 -2.14 -0.64 -1.42
N ALA A 114 -3.15 -0.34 -0.59
CA ALA A 114 -4.21 -1.26 -0.16
C ALA A 114 -3.66 -2.63 0.27
N ALA A 115 -2.81 -2.60 1.31
CA ALA A 115 -2.12 -3.80 1.78
C ALA A 115 -1.97 -3.85 3.31
N LEU A 116 -1.82 -2.72 3.98
CA LEU A 116 -1.52 -2.70 5.41
C LEU A 116 -2.73 -3.07 6.27
N HIS A 117 -3.95 -2.92 5.74
CA HIS A 117 -5.17 -3.38 6.40
C HIS A 117 -5.24 -4.91 6.58
N GLU A 118 -4.39 -5.66 5.88
CA GLU A 118 -4.31 -7.11 5.99
C GLU A 118 -3.50 -7.59 7.19
N MET A 119 -2.73 -6.68 7.80
CA MET A 119 -1.74 -7.02 8.80
C MET A 119 -2.35 -7.02 10.20
N GLU A 120 -1.96 -8.00 11.01
CA GLU A 120 -2.27 -7.96 12.44
C GLU A 120 -1.61 -6.72 13.08
N PRO A 121 -2.20 -6.16 14.15
CA PRO A 121 -1.67 -5.00 14.87
C PRO A 121 -0.16 -4.98 15.11
N GLU A 122 0.37 -6.07 15.66
CA GLU A 122 1.77 -6.20 16.03
C GLU A 122 2.65 -6.26 14.77
N GLN A 123 2.20 -7.00 13.76
CA GLN A 123 2.88 -7.10 12.46
C GLN A 123 2.92 -5.75 11.75
N LEU A 124 1.84 -4.96 11.79
CA LEU A 124 1.80 -3.62 11.23
C LEU A 124 2.87 -2.72 11.88
N GLU A 125 3.01 -2.76 13.20
CA GLU A 125 4.04 -1.99 13.90
C GLU A 125 5.46 -2.40 13.49
N GLU A 126 5.70 -3.71 13.31
CA GLU A 126 6.99 -4.22 12.81
C GLU A 126 7.27 -3.77 11.37
N ILE A 127 6.27 -3.82 10.50
CA ILE A 127 6.36 -3.33 9.12
C ILE A 127 6.72 -1.85 9.09
N LEU A 128 6.04 -1.01 9.87
CA LEU A 128 6.33 0.43 9.89
C LEU A 128 7.76 0.73 10.39
N LYS A 129 8.28 -0.07 11.35
CA LYS A 129 9.67 0.01 11.81
C LYS A 129 10.65 -0.43 10.72
N GLU A 130 10.35 -1.48 9.97
CA GLU A 130 11.18 -1.93 8.85
C GLU A 130 11.18 -0.91 7.71
N VAL A 131 10.04 -0.33 7.36
CA VAL A 131 9.94 0.77 6.39
C VAL A 131 10.85 1.92 6.82
N TYR A 132 10.77 2.33 8.09
CA TYR A 132 11.66 3.35 8.63
C TYR A 132 13.13 2.91 8.52
N ARG A 133 13.47 1.66 8.85
CA ARG A 133 14.85 1.15 8.78
C ARG A 133 15.43 1.23 7.36
N VAL A 134 14.69 0.73 6.36
CA VAL A 134 15.18 0.61 4.97
C VAL A 134 15.19 1.94 4.23
N LEU A 135 14.42 2.94 4.68
CA LEU A 135 14.52 4.30 4.17
C LEU A 135 15.85 4.97 4.55
N ARG A 136 16.46 5.69 3.60
CA ARG A 136 17.58 6.61 3.89
C ARG A 136 17.09 7.81 4.70
N PRO A 137 17.96 8.52 5.44
CA PRO A 137 17.62 9.82 6.02
C PRO A 137 17.07 10.78 4.95
N GLY A 138 15.95 11.43 5.20
CA GLY A 138 15.22 12.26 4.23
C GLY A 138 14.45 11.48 3.16
N GLY A 139 14.42 10.16 3.24
CA GLY A 139 13.59 9.32 2.38
C GLY A 139 12.10 9.44 2.73
N ILE A 140 11.24 9.16 1.75
CA ILE A 140 9.79 9.33 1.90
C ILE A 140 9.10 7.96 1.94
N PHE A 141 8.22 7.77 2.90
CA PHE A 141 7.21 6.72 2.89
C PHE A 141 5.89 7.30 2.39
N ALA A 142 5.26 6.66 1.41
CA ALA A 142 3.91 7.02 0.98
C ALA A 142 3.00 5.80 0.89
N LEU A 143 1.75 5.94 1.32
CA LEU A 143 0.76 4.88 1.26
C LEU A 143 -0.62 5.39 0.87
N VAL A 144 -1.43 4.50 0.32
CA VAL A 144 -2.88 4.66 0.19
C VAL A 144 -3.57 3.43 0.76
N ASP A 145 -4.50 3.62 1.70
CA ASP A 145 -5.22 2.50 2.31
C ASP A 145 -6.58 2.95 2.91
N PHE A 146 -7.35 2.02 3.48
CA PHE A 146 -8.64 2.31 4.10
C PHE A 146 -8.51 3.20 5.34
N HIS A 147 -9.56 3.97 5.61
CA HIS A 147 -9.67 4.81 6.80
C HIS A 147 -11.13 4.87 7.25
N ARG A 148 -11.37 5.14 8.54
CA ARG A 148 -12.73 5.34 9.03
C ARG A 148 -13.36 6.57 8.34
N PRO A 149 -14.49 6.43 7.64
CA PRO A 149 -15.10 7.54 6.92
C PRO A 149 -15.43 8.70 7.85
N THR A 150 -15.05 9.92 7.45
CA THR A 150 -15.44 11.14 8.16
C THR A 150 -16.86 11.57 7.81
N ASN A 151 -17.33 11.20 6.61
CA ASN A 151 -18.71 11.34 6.20
C ASN A 151 -19.47 10.01 6.41
N PRO A 152 -20.49 9.97 7.29
CA PRO A 152 -21.22 8.73 7.61
C PRO A 152 -21.96 8.14 6.41
N LEU A 153 -22.22 8.91 5.34
CA LEU A 153 -22.83 8.39 4.11
C LEU A 153 -21.97 7.32 3.43
N PHE A 154 -20.65 7.35 3.62
CA PHE A 154 -19.71 6.40 3.03
C PHE A 154 -19.49 5.17 3.92
N TRP A 155 -20.02 5.17 5.16
CA TRP A 155 -19.87 4.05 6.09
C TRP A 155 -20.54 2.77 5.59
N PRO A 156 -21.81 2.76 5.14
CA PRO A 156 -22.46 1.52 4.69
C PRO A 156 -21.72 0.84 3.54
N SER A 157 -21.21 1.61 2.57
CA SER A 157 -20.46 1.06 1.45
C SER A 157 -19.11 0.46 1.88
N LEU A 158 -18.38 1.14 2.76
CA LEU A 158 -17.12 0.60 3.27
C LEU A 158 -17.37 -0.63 4.14
N ALA A 159 -18.33 -0.56 5.07
CA ALA A 159 -18.67 -1.66 5.96
C ALA A 159 -19.08 -2.92 5.18
N LEU A 160 -19.91 -2.76 4.14
CA LEU A 160 -20.29 -3.86 3.26
C LEU A 160 -19.07 -4.43 2.51
N PHE A 161 -18.17 -3.57 2.01
CA PHE A 161 -16.95 -4.01 1.34
C PHE A 161 -16.06 -4.84 2.28
N LEU A 162 -15.75 -4.31 3.47
CA LEU A 162 -14.95 -5.01 4.47
C LEU A 162 -15.63 -6.34 4.88
N GLN A 163 -16.95 -6.34 5.06
CA GLN A 163 -17.71 -7.55 5.41
C GLN A 163 -17.75 -8.61 4.31
N LEU A 164 -17.44 -8.29 3.05
CA LEU A 164 -17.47 -9.24 1.94
C LEU A 164 -16.08 -9.72 1.53
N PHE A 165 -15.07 -8.85 1.61
CA PHE A 165 -13.75 -9.06 1.02
C PHE A 165 -12.59 -9.04 2.03
N GLU A 166 -12.79 -8.47 3.22
CA GLU A 166 -11.71 -8.24 4.18
C GLU A 166 -11.89 -8.96 5.52
N THR A 167 -10.76 -9.18 6.19
CA THR A 167 -10.68 -9.83 7.50
C THR A 167 -10.87 -8.85 8.66
N ASP A 168 -10.92 -9.39 9.90
CA ASP A 168 -11.03 -8.61 11.14
C ASP A 168 -9.92 -7.56 11.29
N THR A 169 -8.73 -7.82 10.72
CA THR A 169 -7.61 -6.87 10.65
C THR A 169 -7.97 -5.55 9.99
N ALA A 170 -8.76 -5.56 8.91
CA ALA A 170 -9.14 -4.34 8.22
C ALA A 170 -10.08 -3.46 9.06
N TRP A 171 -10.94 -4.07 9.88
CA TRP A 171 -11.78 -3.35 10.84
C TRP A 171 -10.96 -2.70 11.94
N GLN A 172 -9.95 -3.41 12.45
CA GLN A 172 -9.04 -2.84 13.43
C GLN A 172 -8.17 -1.73 12.82
N PHE A 173 -7.79 -1.88 11.54
CA PHE A 173 -6.95 -0.94 10.82
C PHE A 173 -7.62 0.41 10.63
N ILE A 174 -8.90 0.45 10.23
CA ILE A 174 -9.61 1.72 9.99
C ILE A 174 -9.78 2.57 11.26
N ASP A 175 -9.70 1.96 12.44
CA ASP A 175 -9.79 2.63 13.75
C ASP A 175 -8.43 3.10 14.29
N ARG A 176 -7.32 2.83 13.57
CA ARG A 176 -5.97 3.26 13.98
C ARG A 176 -5.62 4.65 13.48
N ASP A 177 -4.94 5.40 14.34
CA ASP A 177 -4.25 6.62 13.96
C ASP A 177 -2.85 6.31 13.44
N LEU A 178 -2.75 6.06 12.13
CA LEU A 178 -1.46 5.79 11.49
C LEU A 178 -0.49 6.96 11.56
N ILE A 179 -0.97 8.20 11.61
CA ILE A 179 -0.10 9.38 11.73
C ILE A 179 0.62 9.34 13.07
N GLN A 180 -0.12 9.05 14.15
CA GLN A 180 0.47 8.88 15.47
C GLN A 180 1.46 7.71 15.51
N SER A 181 1.13 6.56 14.90
CA SER A 181 2.04 5.40 14.84
C SER A 181 3.34 5.73 14.10
N LEU A 182 3.27 6.43 12.96
CA LEU A 182 4.45 6.85 12.19
C LEU A 182 5.31 7.84 13.00
N GLN A 183 4.68 8.82 13.65
CA GLN A 183 5.40 9.79 14.50
C GLN A 183 6.10 9.11 15.68
N ALA A 184 5.47 8.12 16.30
CA ALA A 184 6.05 7.37 17.41
C ALA A 184 7.33 6.59 17.01
N ILE A 185 7.42 6.16 15.74
CA ILE A 185 8.61 5.48 15.19
C ILE A 185 9.73 6.47 14.86
N GLY A 186 9.39 7.73 14.58
CA GLY A 186 10.34 8.80 14.29
C GLY A 186 10.13 9.48 12.94
N PHE A 187 9.10 9.11 12.17
CA PHE A 187 8.75 9.83 10.96
C PHE A 187 8.34 11.28 11.28
N ARG A 188 8.65 12.17 10.34
CA ARG A 188 8.40 13.61 10.38
C ARG A 188 7.57 14.04 9.18
N ASP A 189 7.07 15.26 9.24
CA ASP A 189 6.29 15.87 8.16
C ASP A 189 5.14 14.97 7.66
N CYS A 190 4.51 14.23 8.57
CA CYS A 190 3.42 13.30 8.25
C CYS A 190 2.20 14.09 7.75
N GLN A 191 1.87 13.92 6.47
CA GLN A 191 0.70 14.53 5.83
C GLN A 191 -0.34 13.46 5.55
N GLN A 192 -1.58 13.69 5.96
CA GLN A 192 -2.73 12.84 5.63
C GLN A 192 -3.68 13.60 4.70
N LYS A 193 -4.13 12.94 3.64
CA LYS A 193 -5.23 13.40 2.79
C LYS A 193 -6.31 12.33 2.74
N LEU A 194 -7.55 12.76 2.93
CA LEU A 194 -8.70 11.87 2.95
C LEU A 194 -9.50 12.00 1.64
N TYR A 195 -9.87 10.85 1.08
CA TYR A 195 -10.62 10.72 -0.17
C TYR A 195 -11.91 9.91 0.05
N ALA A 196 -12.81 9.94 -0.93
CA ALA A 196 -14.06 9.17 -0.92
C ALA A 196 -14.85 9.32 0.39
N GLY A 197 -15.08 10.57 0.83
CA GLY A 197 -15.77 10.84 2.10
C GLY A 197 -15.02 10.41 3.35
N GLY A 198 -13.70 10.20 3.24
CA GLY A 198 -12.80 9.79 4.30
C GLY A 198 -12.61 8.28 4.44
N SER A 199 -13.19 7.47 3.56
CA SER A 199 -13.03 6.01 3.58
C SER A 199 -11.65 5.55 3.07
N LEU A 200 -10.91 6.44 2.44
CA LEU A 200 -9.55 6.23 1.95
C LEU A 200 -8.64 7.32 2.49
N GLN A 201 -7.47 6.92 2.96
CA GLN A 201 -6.40 7.83 3.37
C GLN A 201 -5.20 7.66 2.46
N VAL A 202 -4.57 8.79 2.16
CA VAL A 202 -3.21 8.85 1.64
C VAL A 202 -2.34 9.45 2.72
N ILE A 203 -1.26 8.78 3.07
CA ILE A 203 -0.26 9.32 3.99
C ILE A 203 1.08 9.42 3.26
N GLN A 204 1.75 10.55 3.46
CA GLN A 204 3.14 10.77 3.06
C GLN A 204 3.92 11.21 4.31
N ALA A 205 5.08 10.61 4.57
CA ALA A 205 5.89 10.91 5.73
C ALA A 205 7.39 10.81 5.41
N ALA A 206 8.21 11.65 6.05
CA ALA A 206 9.65 11.68 5.85
C ALA A 206 10.38 10.98 7.01
N LYS A 207 11.51 10.34 6.71
CA LYS A 207 12.46 9.85 7.73
C LYS A 207 13.44 10.92 8.16
#